data_AF-A0A2T1G274-F1
#
_entry.id   AF-A0A2T1G274-F1
#
_cell.length_a   1.000
_cell.length_b   1.000
_cell.length_c   1.000
_cell.angle_alpha   90.00
_cell.angle_beta   90.00
_cell.angle_gamma   90.00
#
_symmetry.space_group_name_H-M   'P 1'
#
loop_
_entity.id
_entity.type
_entity.pdbx_description
1 polymer ?
#
loop_
_entity_poly.entity_id
_entity_poly.type
_entity_poly.pdbx_seq_one_letter_code
_entity_poly.pdbx_strand_id
1 'polypeptide(L)' 'MKLPNPEQAIQTTDAVLDKRSPYGQKYQVDFLMIREEKQATVRSVWIVLDDEYFPRLVTSFVL' A
#
# COMPACT_ATOMS: atom_id res chain seq x y z
N MET A 1 -24.59 -9.16 -8.41
CA MET A 1 -23.50 -8.36 -7.81
C MET A 1 -22.22 -8.71 -8.57
N LYS A 2 -21.80 -7.88 -9.54
CA LYS A 2 -20.55 -8.12 -10.29
C LYS A 2 -19.38 -7.74 -9.38
N LEU A 3 -18.47 -8.68 -9.15
CA LEU A 3 -17.20 -8.40 -8.49
C LEU A 3 -16.47 -7.30 -9.31
N PRO A 4 -15.96 -6.24 -8.69
CA PRO A 4 -15.22 -5.23 -9.42
C PRO A 4 -13.97 -5.87 -10.04
N ASN A 5 -13.66 -5.44 -11.26
CA ASN A 5 -12.46 -5.85 -11.98
C ASN A 5 -11.24 -5.54 -11.09
N PRO A 6 -10.23 -6.43 -10.94
CA PRO A 6 -9.11 -6.19 -10.03
C PRO A 6 -8.33 -4.90 -10.35
N GLU A 7 -8.42 -4.43 -11.59
CA GLU A 7 -7.86 -3.15 -12.05
C GLU A 7 -8.50 -1.93 -11.37
N GLN A 8 -9.79 -2.00 -10.98
CA GLN A 8 -10.47 -0.88 -10.31
C GLN A 8 -10.11 -0.77 -8.82
N ALA A 9 -9.65 -1.85 -8.19
CA ALA A 9 -9.21 -1.83 -6.79
C ALA A 9 -7.85 -1.14 -6.60
N ILE A 10 -7.08 -0.99 -7.68
CA ILE A 10 -5.72 -0.41 -7.66
C ILE A 10 -5.75 1.13 -7.52
N GLN A 11 -6.89 1.78 -7.78
CA GLN A 11 -6.99 3.25 -7.72
C GLN A 11 -7.47 3.81 -6.37
N THR A 12 -7.87 2.97 -5.42
CA THR A 12 -8.58 3.40 -4.21
C THR A 12 -7.73 3.53 -2.95
N THR A 13 -6.42 3.39 -3.06
CA THR A 13 -5.56 3.50 -1.87
C THR A 13 -4.60 4.67 -2.04
N ASP A 14 -5.01 5.81 -1.48
CA ASP A 14 -4.24 7.05 -1.42
C ASP A 14 -2.88 6.80 -0.75
N ALA A 15 -1.87 6.47 -1.56
CA ALA A 15 -0.51 6.34 -1.07
C ALA A 15 -0.06 7.71 -0.53
N VAL A 16 0.17 7.79 0.77
CA VAL A 16 0.60 9.02 1.43
C VAL A 16 2.13 9.06 1.43
N LEU A 17 2.71 10.20 1.05
CA LEU A 17 4.15 10.42 1.20
C LEU A 17 4.54 10.34 2.68
N ASP A 18 5.45 9.43 2.99
CA ASP A 18 6.09 9.37 4.30
C ASP A 18 7.48 10.05 4.21
N LYS A 19 8.26 10.02 5.30
CA LYS A 19 9.60 10.60 5.37
C LYS A 19 10.48 10.06 4.24
N ARG A 20 11.09 10.98 3.49
CA ARG A 20 12.19 10.64 2.58
C ARG A 20 13.36 10.06 3.39
N SER A 21 13.99 9.04 2.82
CA SER A 21 15.20 8.43 3.37
C SER A 21 16.40 8.73 2.47
N PRO A 22 17.63 8.50 2.93
CA PRO A 22 18.82 8.60 2.08
C PRO A 22 18.83 7.65 0.88
N TYR A 23 17.96 6.64 0.88
CA TYR A 23 17.89 5.62 -0.16
C TYR A 23 16.76 5.86 -1.16
N GLY A 24 15.83 6.77 -0.86
CA GLY A 24 14.65 7.00 -1.69
C GLY A 24 13.42 7.45 -0.91
N GLN A 25 12.30 7.54 -1.62
CA GLN A 25 11.03 8.06 -1.12
C GLN A 25 10.16 6.93 -0.54
N LYS A 26 9.66 7.14 0.68
CA LYS A 26 8.73 6.21 1.33
C LYS A 26 7.28 6.60 1.09
N TYR A 27 6.43 5.59 1.03
CA TYR A 27 5.00 5.72 0.84
C TYR A 27 4.28 4.83 1.83
N GLN A 28 3.27 5.37 2.49
CA GLN A 28 2.36 4.63 3.34
C GLN A 28 1.06 4.35 2.58
N VAL A 29 0.57 3.13 2.67
CA VAL A 29 -0.65 2.67 2.02
C VAL A 29 -1.48 1.92 3.05
N ASP A 30 -2.63 2.48 3.41
CA ASP A 30 -3.59 1.88 4.34
C ASP A 30 -4.79 1.34 3.56
N PHE A 31 -5.06 0.05 3.67
CA PHE A 31 -6.18 -0.58 2.97
C PHE A 31 -6.95 -1.52 3.88
N LEU A 32 -8.25 -1.63 3.63
CA LEU A 32 -9.09 -2.62 4.30
C LEU A 32 -8.84 -3.99 3.69
N MET A 33 -8.36 -4.94 4.49
CA MET A 33 -8.27 -6.34 4.14
C MET A 33 -9.53 -7.06 4.61
N ILE A 34 -10.24 -7.71 3.70
CA ILE A 34 -11.45 -8.49 3.99
C ILE A 34 -11.13 -9.96 3.76
N ARG A 35 -11.39 -10.80 4.77
CA ARG A 35 -11.27 -12.26 4.68
C ARG A 35 -12.50 -12.89 5.32
N GLU A 36 -13.35 -13.51 4.50
CA GLU A 36 -14.65 -14.04 4.91
C GLU A 36 -15.48 -12.95 5.62
N GLU A 37 -15.91 -13.19 6.85
CA GLU A 37 -16.68 -12.23 7.67
C GLU A 37 -15.78 -11.29 8.49
N LYS A 38 -14.46 -11.38 8.33
CA LYS A 38 -13.49 -10.57 9.08
C LYS A 38 -12.95 -9.46 8.21
N GLN A 39 -12.77 -8.30 8.82
CA GLN A 39 -12.15 -7.14 8.20
C GLN A 39 -11.11 -6.54 9.15
N ALA A 40 -9.99 -6.10 8.58
CA ALA A 40 -8.92 -5.45 9.32
C ALA A 40 -8.27 -4.38 8.43
N THR A 41 -7.94 -3.23 8.98
CA THR A 41 -7.14 -2.24 8.26
C THR A 41 -5.68 -2.64 8.34
N VAL A 42 -5.03 -2.73 7.19
CA VAL A 42 -3.60 -3.03 7.09
C VAL A 42 -2.88 -1.79 6.63
N ARG A 43 -1.85 -1.40 7.39
CA ARG A 43 -0.89 -0.39 6.98
C ARG A 43 0.31 -1.08 6.35
N SER A 44 0.68 -0.66 5.16
CA SER A 44 1.91 -1.09 4.49
C SER A 44 2.78 0.12 4.16
N VAL A 45 4.09 -0.01 4.35
CA VAL A 45 5.08 1.02 4.02
C VAL A 45 5.97 0.49 2.92
N TRP A 46 6.14 1.29 1.88
CA TRP A 46 6.91 0.98 0.69
C TRP A 46 8.00 2.03 0.49
N ILE A 47 9.07 1.67 -0.20
CA ILE A 47 10.12 2.60 -0.63
C ILE A 47 10.36 2.45 -2.13
N VAL A 48 10.44 3.56 -2.84
CA VAL A 48 10.99 3.63 -4.20
C VAL A 48 12.40 4.17 -4.07
N LEU A 49 13.40 3.38 -4.45
CA LEU A 49 14.80 3.80 -4.40
C LEU A 49 15.08 4.85 -5.48
N ASP A 50 16.06 5.73 -5.26
CA ASP A 50 16.33 6.86 -6.18
C ASP A 50 16.72 6.40 -7.60
N ASP A 51 17.26 5.19 -7.76
CA ASP A 51 17.69 4.57 -9.02
C ASP A 51 16.71 3.50 -9.56
N GLU A 52 15.56 3.32 -8.90
CA GLU A 52 14.56 2.33 -9.26
C GLU A 52 13.21 2.95 -9.60
N TYR A 53 12.47 2.31 -10.50
CA TYR A 53 11.13 2.72 -10.91
C TYR A 53 10.02 1.85 -10.31
N PHE A 54 10.38 0.97 -9.35
CA PHE A 54 9.43 0.05 -8.72
C PHE A 54 9.52 0.15 -7.19
N PRO A 55 8.38 0.02 -6.47
CA PRO A 55 8.36 0.08 -5.03
C PRO A 55 8.77 -1.26 -4.40
N ARG A 56 9.44 -1.19 -3.24
CA ARG A 56 9.80 -2.33 -2.39
C ARG A 56 9.06 -2.25 -1.08
N LEU A 57 8.48 -3.36 -0.63
CA LEU A 57 7.81 -3.44 0.67
C LEU A 57 8.85 -3.36 1.80
N VAL A 58 8.65 -2.44 2.73
CA VAL A 58 9.49 -2.26 3.92
C VAL A 58 8.88 -2.96 5.13
N THR A 59 7.59 -2.69 5.39
CA THR A 59 6.85 -3.30 6.51
C THR A 59 5.36 -3.31 6.22
N SER A 60 4.64 -4.26 6.82
CA SER A 60 3.19 -4.26 6.88
C SER A 60 2.70 -4.77 8.23
N PHE A 61 1.65 -4.17 8.76
CA PHE A 61 1.02 -4.56 10.02
C PHE A 61 -0.47 -4.20 10.04
N VAL A 62 -1.22 -4.92 10.87
CA VAL A 62 -2.63 -4.64 11.13
C VAL A 62 -2.73 -3.46 12.11
N LEU A 63 -3.61 -2.51 11.82
CA LEU A 63 -3.94 -1.38 12.71
C LEU A 63 -5.00 -1.76 13.75
#